data_AF-A0A4R2J827-F1
#
_entry.id   AF-A0A4R2J827-F1
#
_cell.length_a   1.000
_cell.length_b   1.000
_cell.length_c   1.000
_cell.angle_alpha   90.00
_cell.angle_beta   90.00
_cell.angle_gamma   90.00
#
_symmetry.space_group_name_H-M   'P 1'
#
loop_
_entity.id
_entity.type
_entity.pdbx_description
1 polymer ?
#
loop_
_entity_poly.entity_id
_entity_poly.type
_entity_poly.pdbx_seq_one_letter_code
_entity_poly.pdbx_strand_id
1 'polypeptide(L)'
;MAARHLALTWVPLTRDLYRTTVRGVDWLLEATPKASRPWVLYTQREHRGRPVRDKVQEIGAQTLDDARHAAELWFSLGKFCGGTG
;
A
#
# COMPACT_ATOMS: atom_id res chain seq x y z
N MET A 1 -12.06 14.60 -15.10
CA MET A 1 -11.96 13.13 -15.19
C MET A 1 -12.01 12.57 -13.78
N ALA A 2 -13.16 12.03 -13.37
CA ALA A 2 -13.34 11.51 -12.01
C ALA A 2 -12.39 10.32 -11.81
N ALA A 3 -11.51 10.41 -10.82
CA ALA A 3 -10.77 9.24 -10.34
C ALA A 3 -11.83 8.22 -9.93
N ARG A 4 -11.97 7.14 -10.72
CA ARG A 4 -12.82 6.02 -10.33
C ARG A 4 -12.26 5.52 -9.01
N HIS A 5 -13.03 5.66 -7.93
CA HIS A 5 -12.70 5.01 -6.67
C HIS A 5 -12.54 3.52 -6.96
N LEU A 6 -11.29 3.06 -7.03
CA LEU A 6 -10.98 1.65 -7.04
C LEU A 6 -11.27 1.19 -5.62
N ALA A 7 -12.49 0.72 -5.33
CA ALA A 7 -12.81 0.09 -4.06
C ALA A 7 -12.02 -1.22 -3.97
N LEU A 8 -10.82 -1.15 -3.43
CA LEU A 8 -9.93 -2.29 -3.31
C LEU A 8 -10.36 -3.14 -2.12
N THR A 9 -10.32 -4.45 -2.30
CA THR A 9 -10.52 -5.37 -1.19
C THR A 9 -9.24 -5.43 -0.36
N TRP A 10 -9.32 -4.87 0.85
CA TRP A 10 -8.26 -4.95 1.85
C TRP A 10 -8.54 -6.11 2.81
N VAL A 11 -7.76 -7.18 2.69
CA VAL A 11 -7.82 -8.36 3.55
C VAL A 11 -6.99 -8.10 4.80
N PRO A 12 -7.58 -8.08 6.00
CA PRO A 12 -6.80 -7.97 7.24
C PRO A 12 -5.97 -9.23 7.44
N LEU A 13 -4.64 -9.07 7.62
CA LEU A 13 -3.74 -10.15 8.02
C LEU A 13 -3.52 -10.14 9.53
N THR A 14 -3.33 -8.95 10.10
CA THR A 14 -3.26 -8.72 11.55
C THR A 14 -4.01 -7.42 11.90
N ARG A 15 -4.01 -7.02 13.18
CA ARG A 15 -4.64 -5.77 13.63
C ARG A 15 -4.12 -4.53 12.89
N ASP A 16 -2.83 -4.55 12.57
CA ASP A 16 -2.07 -3.41 12.06
C ASP A 16 -1.51 -3.69 10.65
N LEU A 17 -1.89 -4.80 10.02
CA LEU A 17 -1.41 -5.23 8.71
C LEU A 17 -2.57 -5.66 7.83
N TYR A 18 -2.70 -5.03 6.67
CA TYR A 18 -3.71 -5.30 5.66
C TYR A 18 -3.03 -5.63 4.35
N ARG A 19 -3.61 -6.55 3.59
CA ARG A 19 -3.14 -6.94 2.26
C ARG A 19 -4.17 -6.55 1.22
N THR A 20 -3.72 -6.08 0.08
CA THR A 20 -4.55 -5.96 -1.12
C THR A 20 -3.77 -6.41 -2.33
N THR A 21 -4.47 -6.87 -3.36
CA THR A 21 -3.84 -7.29 -4.62
C THR A 21 -4.28 -6.32 -5.71
N VAL A 22 -3.31 -5.62 -6.29
CA VAL A 22 -3.55 -4.65 -7.36
C VAL A 22 -2.77 -5.08 -8.59
N ARG A 23 -3.47 -5.38 -9.68
CA ARG A 23 -2.88 -5.82 -10.97
C ARG A 23 -1.92 -7.02 -10.81
N GLY A 24 -2.28 -7.98 -9.95
CA GLY A 24 -1.48 -9.18 -9.70
C GLY A 24 -0.26 -8.98 -8.80
N VAL A 25 -0.10 -7.78 -8.20
CA VAL A 25 0.94 -7.50 -7.21
C VAL A 25 0.30 -7.38 -5.84
N ASP A 26 0.86 -8.08 -4.86
CA ASP A 26 0.46 -7.98 -3.47
C ASP A 26 1.09 -6.77 -2.79
N TRP A 27 0.22 -5.92 -2.28
CA TRP A 27 0.55 -4.74 -1.50
C TRP A 27 0.12 -4.95 -0.06
N LEU A 28 0.99 -4.55 0.85
CA LEU A 28 0.80 -4.63 2.29
C LEU A 28 0.73 -3.21 2.85
N LEU A 29 -0.28 -2.95 3.65
CA LEU A 29 -0.47 -1.71 4.38
C LEU A 29 -0.28 -2.00 5.86
N GLU A 30 0.84 -1.56 6.40
CA GLU A 30 1.25 -1.80 7.78
C GLU A 30 1.27 -0.49 8.57
N ALA A 31 0.81 -0.52 9.82
CA ALA A 31 1.08 0.57 10.75
C ALA A 31 2.47 0.37 11.38
N THR A 32 3.40 1.29 11.13
CA THR A 32 4.73 1.23 11.76
C THR A 32 4.69 1.65 13.24
N PRO A 33 5.60 1.11 14.08
CA PRO A 33 5.29 0.81 15.48
C PRO A 33 5.39 2.04 16.39
N LYS A 34 4.23 2.58 16.78
CA LYS A 34 3.92 3.15 18.11
C LYS A 34 2.48 3.72 18.17
N ALA A 35 1.53 3.10 17.48
CA ALA A 35 0.13 3.57 17.45
C ALA A 35 -0.05 5.05 17.01
N SER A 36 0.96 5.67 16.37
CA SER A 36 1.00 7.12 16.19
C SER A 36 1.24 7.61 14.77
N ARG A 37 1.12 6.73 13.76
CA ARG A 37 1.25 7.10 12.33
C ARG A 37 2.71 7.43 11.98
N PRO A 38 3.13 7.34 10.71
CA PRO A 38 2.37 7.07 9.48
C PRO A 38 2.03 5.60 9.22
N TRP A 39 1.07 5.35 8.32
CA TRP A 39 0.88 4.04 7.70
C TRP A 39 1.92 3.86 6.60
N VAL A 40 2.32 2.63 6.33
CA VAL A 40 3.30 2.33 5.28
C VAL A 40 2.70 1.31 4.33
N LEU A 41 2.59 1.71 3.07
CA LEU A 41 2.22 0.85 1.97
C LEU A 41 3.49 0.27 1.36
N TYR A 42 3.62 -1.05 1.30
CA TYR A 42 4.78 -1.68 0.67
C TYR A 42 4.48 -2.97 -0.08
N THR A 43 5.31 -3.30 -1.06
CA THR A 43 5.36 -4.66 -1.63
C THR A 43 6.46 -5.48 -0.96
N GLN A 44 6.24 -6.79 -0.87
CA GLN A 44 7.29 -7.74 -0.52
C GLN A 44 7.82 -8.39 -1.80
N ARG A 45 9.14 -8.47 -1.91
CA ARG A 45 9.82 -9.30 -2.91
C ARG A 45 10.78 -10.23 -2.21
N GLU A 46 11.07 -11.37 -2.82
CA GLU A 46 12.14 -12.22 -2.35
C GLU A 46 13.48 -11.72 -2.89
N HIS A 47 14.43 -11.48 -1.99
CA HIS A 47 15.81 -11.16 -2.36
C HIS A 47 16.74 -12.07 -1.58
N ARG A 48 17.43 -12.96 -2.29
CA ARG A 48 18.36 -13.97 -1.72
C ARG A 48 17.69 -14.85 -0.66
N GLY A 49 16.48 -15.36 -0.94
CA GLY A 49 15.73 -16.24 -0.03
C GLY A 49 15.20 -15.54 1.22
N ARG A 50 15.16 -14.20 1.25
CA ARG A 50 14.57 -13.41 2.34
C ARG A 50 13.52 -12.46 1.80
N PRO A 51 12.35 -12.32 2.45
CA PRO A 51 11.38 -11.30 2.10
C PRO A 51 11.97 -9.92 2.43
N VAL A 52 12.13 -9.08 1.42
CA VAL A 52 12.54 -7.69 1.56
C VAL A 52 11.41 -6.77 1.08
N ARG A 53 11.29 -5.61 1.73
CA ARG A 53 10.39 -4.54 1.27
C ARG A 53 10.99 -3.92 0.01
N ASP A 54 10.20 -3.78 -1.05
CA ASP A 54 10.68 -3.23 -2.32
C ASP A 54 10.10 -1.83 -2.56
N LYS A 55 8.84 -1.75 -3.01
CA LYS A 55 8.17 -0.47 -3.24
C LYS A 55 7.58 0.00 -1.93
N VAL A 56 8.26 0.89 -1.22
CA VAL A 56 7.79 1.45 0.04
C VAL A 56 7.24 2.85 -0.20
N GLN A 57 6.02 3.10 0.26
CA GLN A 57 5.35 4.38 0.23
C GLN A 57 4.78 4.68 1.61
N GLU A 58 5.26 5.76 2.22
CA GLU A 58 4.70 6.27 3.47
C GLU A 58 3.39 6.99 3.17
N ILE A 59 2.37 6.66 3.95
CA ILE A 59 1.03 7.22 3.91
C ILE A 59 0.84 7.98 5.22
N GLY A 60 0.92 9.32 5.16
CA GLY A 60 0.75 10.23 6.30
C GLY A 60 -0.68 10.28 6.86
N ALA A 61 -1.51 9.30 6.55
CA ALA A 61 -2.89 9.20 7.01
C ALA A 61 -2.97 8.88 8.49
N GLN A 62 -4.02 9.42 9.11
CA GLN A 62 -4.27 9.29 10.54
C GLN A 62 -5.12 8.08 10.91
N THR A 63 -6.02 7.69 10.01
CA THR A 63 -6.96 6.58 10.18
C THR A 63 -6.68 5.49 9.15
N LEU A 64 -7.16 4.28 9.41
CA LEU A 64 -7.09 3.17 8.45
C LEU A 64 -7.87 3.51 7.16
N ASP A 65 -9.01 4.17 7.27
CA ASP A 65 -9.85 4.54 6.13
C ASP A 65 -9.14 5.54 5.22
N ASP A 66 -8.58 6.61 5.80
CA ASP A 66 -7.73 7.56 5.08
C ASP A 66 -6.51 6.88 4.45
N ALA A 67 -5.91 5.91 5.15
CA ALA A 67 -4.74 5.21 4.65
C ALA A 67 -5.07 4.32 3.44
N ARG A 68 -6.21 3.61 3.50
CA ARG A 68 -6.74 2.83 2.38
C ARG A 68 -7.08 3.74 1.21
N HIS A 69 -7.78 4.84 1.47
CA HIS A 69 -8.16 5.79 0.44
C HIS A 69 -6.94 6.43 -0.23
N ALA A 70 -5.93 6.82 0.56
CA ALA A 70 -4.67 7.35 0.02
C ALA A 70 -3.90 6.31 -0.80
N ALA A 71 -3.90 5.05 -0.38
CA ALA A 71 -3.30 3.95 -1.16
C ALA A 71 -4.07 3.71 -2.48
N GLU A 72 -5.40 3.68 -2.44
CA GLU A 72 -6.28 3.58 -3.62
C GLU A 72 -6.06 4.74 -4.59
N LEU A 73 -5.93 5.96 -4.06
CA LEU A 73 -5.59 7.15 -4.84
C LEU A 73 -4.21 7.00 -5.48
N TRP A 74 -3.20 6.55 -4.72
CA TRP A 74 -1.85 6.32 -5.23
C TRP A 74 -1.84 5.29 -6.37
N PHE A 75 -2.60 4.19 -6.25
CA PHE A 75 -2.79 3.21 -7.31
C PHE A 75 -3.51 3.79 -8.54
N SER A 76 -4.51 4.65 -8.31
CA SER A 76 -5.30 5.29 -9.36
C SER A 76 -4.53 6.37 -10.13
N LEU A 77 -3.65 7.10 -9.44
CA LEU A 77 -2.83 8.17 -10.02
C LEU A 77 -1.77 7.66 -11.00
N GLY A 78 -1.58 6.34 -11.11
CA GLY A 78 -0.66 5.77 -12.07
C GLY A 78 0.79 6.23 -11.89
N LYS A 79 1.14 6.82 -10.73
CA LYS A 79 2.54 7.06 -10.31
C LYS A 79 3.25 5.74 -9.96
N PHE A 80 3.11 4.75 -10.82
CA PHE A 80 4.22 3.89 -11.15
C PHE A 80 5.24 4.78 -11.88
N CYS A 81 5.98 5.60 -11.13
CA CYS A 81 7.16 6.27 -11.66
C CYS A 81 8.22 5.20 -11.94
N GLY A 82 8.03 4.60 -13.11
CA GLY A 82 8.82 3.60 -13.79
C GLY A 82 8.31 3.58 -15.23
N GLY A 83 8.02 4.77 -15.78
CA GLY A 83 7.89 4.98 -17.21
C GLY A 83 9.25 4.68 -17.81
N THR A 84 9.37 3.47 -18.32
CA THR A 84 10.42 3.07 -19.25
C THR A 84 10.17 3.88 -20.53
N GLY A 85 11.01 4.88 -20.75
CA GLY A 85 11.30 5.44 -22.07
C GLY A 85 12.73 5.09 -22.41
#